data_AF-A0A1L3MTL0-F1
#
_entry.id   AF-A0A1L3MTL0-F1
#
_cell.length_a   1.000
_cell.length_b   1.000
_cell.length_c   1.000
_cell.angle_alpha   90.00
_cell.angle_beta   90.00
_cell.angle_gamma   90.00
#
_symmetry.space_group_name_H-M   'P 1'
#
loop_
_entity.id
_entity.type
_entity.pdbx_description
1 polymer ?
#
loop_
_entity_poly.entity_id
_entity_poly.type
_entity_poly.pdbx_seq_one_letter_code
_entity_poly.pdbx_strand_id
1 'polypeptide(L)' 'MKNNRLRILWIIPNVFCYIMCLALFIFIVSNVQGLMEINQFFIYLFLDILLLFISILGSFRIISWMEQGKL' A
#
# COMPACT_ATOMS: atom_id res chain seq x y z
N MET A 1 21.38 7.07 16.81
CA MET A 1 21.59 5.75 16.15
C MET A 1 20.61 4.64 16.56
N LYS A 2 20.09 4.60 17.81
CA LYS A 2 19.20 3.51 18.28
C LYS A 2 17.82 3.46 17.57
N ASN A 3 17.35 4.60 17.05
CA ASN A 3 16.03 4.73 16.41
C ASN A 3 15.99 4.48 14.89
N ASN A 4 17.13 4.47 14.18
CA ASN A 4 17.11 4.24 12.72
C ASN A 4 16.58 2.85 12.35
N ARG A 5 16.86 1.83 13.16
CA ARG A 5 16.34 0.47 12.94
C ARG A 5 14.82 0.41 13.08
N LEU A 6 14.26 1.13 14.05
CA LEU A 6 12.82 1.24 14.23
C LEU A 6 12.17 1.98 13.06
N ARG A 7 12.76 3.07 12.57
CA ARG A 7 12.28 3.78 11.38
C ARG A 7 12.23 2.87 10.16
N ILE A 8 13.30 2.14 9.90
CA ILE A 8 13.38 1.18 8.78
C ILE A 8 12.32 0.08 8.93
N LEU A 9 12.11 -0.44 10.15
CA LEU A 9 11.13 -1.50 10.41
C LEU A 9 9.68 -1.08 10.06
N TRP A 10 9.33 0.20 10.22
CA TRP A 10 7.99 0.71 9.87
C TRP A 10 7.89 1.17 8.41
N ILE A 11 8.97 1.69 7.84
CA ILE A 11 8.99 2.15 6.43
C ILE A 11 8.92 0.96 5.48
N ILE A 12 9.66 -0.12 5.73
CA ILE A 12 9.70 -1.31 4.85
C ILE A 12 8.30 -1.87 4.55
N PRO A 13 7.45 -2.21 5.54
CA PRO A 13 6.13 -2.77 5.26
C PRO A 13 5.23 -1.78 4.52
N ASN A 14 5.36 -0.47 4.80
CA ASN A 14 4.59 0.54 4.10
C ASN A 14 5.00 0.68 2.62
N VAL A 15 6.31 0.65 2.34
CA VAL A 15 6.84 0.62 0.96
C VAL A 15 6.41 -0.66 0.25
N PHE A 16 6.42 -1.80 0.95
CA PHE A 16 5.92 -3.06 0.41
C PHE A 16 4.43 -2.97 0.01
N CYS A 17 3.58 -2.31 0.81
CA CYS A 17 2.19 -2.08 0.44
C CYS A 17 2.05 -1.25 -0.86
N TYR A 18 2.87 -0.22 -1.06
CA TYR A 18 2.88 0.53 -2.33
C TYR A 18 3.32 -0.34 -3.52
N ILE A 19 4.31 -1.21 -3.33
CA ILE A 19 4.73 -2.17 -4.37
C ILE A 19 3.58 -3.14 -4.69
N MET A 20 2.87 -3.62 -3.66
CA MET A 20 1.69 -4.48 -3.85
C MET A 20 0.56 -3.76 -4.60
N CYS A 21 0.25 -2.51 -4.28
CA CYS A 21 -0.70 -1.70 -5.06
C CYS A 21 -0.30 -1.65 -6.53
N LEU A 22 0.97 -1.33 -6.82
CA LEU A 22 1.44 -1.22 -8.19
C LEU A 22 1.35 -2.57 -8.93
N ALA A 23 1.70 -3.67 -8.26
CA ALA A 23 1.57 -5.01 -8.81
C ALA A 23 0.10 -5.40 -9.06
N LEU A 24 -0.80 -5.10 -8.12
CA LEU A 24 -2.22 -5.38 -8.24
C LEU A 24 -2.87 -4.55 -9.35
N PHE A 25 -2.50 -3.27 -9.46
CA PHE A 25 -2.93 -2.40 -10.55
C PHE A 25 -2.50 -2.96 -11.91
N ILE A 26 -1.23 -3.36 -12.06
CA ILE A 26 -0.73 -4.00 -13.29
C ILE A 26 -1.51 -5.27 -13.60
N PHE A 27 -1.79 -6.11 -12.58
CA PHE A 27 -2.59 -7.31 -12.74
C PHE A 27 -4.00 -6.99 -13.25
N ILE A 28 -4.67 -6.00 -12.65
CA ILE A 28 -6.02 -5.56 -13.05
C ILE A 28 -6.00 -5.09 -14.50
N VAL A 29 -5.07 -4.21 -14.88
CA VAL A 29 -4.96 -3.64 -16.23
C VAL A 29 -4.64 -4.73 -17.28
N SER A 30 -3.76 -5.68 -16.93
CA SER A 30 -3.38 -6.76 -17.84
C SER A 30 -4.48 -7.80 -18.03
N ASN A 31 -5.40 -7.94 -17.06
CA ASN A 31 -6.45 -8.96 -17.05
C ASN A 31 -7.86 -8.35 -17.07
N VAL A 32 -8.01 -7.12 -17.57
CA VAL A 32 -9.28 -6.37 -17.58
C VAL A 32 -10.43 -7.20 -18.18
N GLN A 33 -10.21 -7.82 -19.34
CA GLN A 33 -11.24 -8.60 -20.03
C GLN A 33 -11.68 -9.80 -19.19
N GLY A 34 -10.73 -10.61 -18.72
CA GLY A 34 -11.04 -11.78 -17.89
C GLY A 34 -11.72 -11.40 -16.57
N LEU A 35 -11.33 -10.29 -15.94
CA LEU A 35 -11.97 -9.79 -14.72
C LEU A 35 -13.38 -9.26 -14.96
N MET A 36 -13.66 -8.66 -16.12
CA MET A 36 -15.00 -8.23 -16.50
C MET A 36 -15.92 -9.43 -16.78
N GLU A 37 -15.42 -10.45 -17.49
CA GLU A 37 -16.20 -11.66 -17.81
C GLU A 37 -16.73 -12.37 -16.57
N ILE A 38 -15.95 -12.39 -15.49
CA ILE A 38 -16.34 -13.01 -14.20
C ILE A 38 -16.95 -11.99 -13.21
N ASN A 39 -17.25 -10.76 -13.64
CA ASN A 39 -17.79 -9.68 -12.81
C ASN A 39 -16.95 -9.35 -11.55
N GLN A 40 -15.63 -9.59 -11.58
CA GLN A 40 -14.71 -9.34 -10.46
C GLN A 40 -13.95 -8.02 -10.60
N PHE A 41 -13.97 -7.38 -11.78
CA PHE A 41 -13.20 -6.16 -12.05
C PHE A 41 -13.37 -5.08 -10.97
N PHE A 42 -14.63 -4.74 -10.63
CA PHE A 42 -14.91 -3.71 -9.62
C PHE A 42 -14.45 -4.10 -8.22
N ILE A 43 -14.48 -5.38 -7.87
CA ILE A 43 -14.02 -5.88 -6.56
C ILE A 43 -12.51 -5.70 -6.46
N TYR A 44 -11.75 -6.13 -7.48
CA TYR A 44 -10.30 -5.98 -7.50
C TYR A 44 -9.88 -4.51 -7.52
N LEU A 45 -10.55 -3.67 -8.31
CA LEU A 45 -10.29 -2.23 -8.36
C LEU A 45 -10.57 -1.57 -7.00
N PHE A 46 -11.67 -1.94 -6.33
CA PHE A 46 -12.00 -1.43 -5.00
C PHE A 46 -10.98 -1.87 -3.94
N LEU A 47 -10.52 -3.13 -3.98
CA LEU A 47 -9.48 -3.63 -3.09
C LEU A 47 -8.14 -2.89 -3.28
N ASP A 48 -7.76 -2.60 -4.53
CA ASP A 48 -6.54 -1.84 -4.83
C ASP A 48 -6.61 -0.40 -4.29
N ILE A 49 -7.77 0.25 -4.43
CA ILE A 49 -8.02 1.57 -3.84
C ILE A 49 -7.92 1.51 -2.30
N LEU A 50 -8.54 0.51 -1.66
CA LEU A 50 -8.44 0.34 -0.20
C LEU A 50 -6.99 0.12 0.25
N LEU A 51 -6.22 -0.69 -0.47
CA LEU A 51 -4.81 -0.91 -0.18
C LEU A 51 -3.98 0.38 -0.31
N LEU A 52 -4.31 1.22 -1.30
CA LEU A 52 -3.69 2.53 -1.47
C LEU A 52 -4.01 3.45 -0.29
N PHE A 53 -5.27 3.48 0.16
CA PHE A 53 -5.67 4.24 1.35
C PHE A 53 -4.91 3.79 2.60
N ILE A 54 -4.80 2.48 2.83
CA ILE A 54 -4.04 1.93 3.95
C ILE A 54 -2.56 2.36 3.88
N SER A 55 -1.97 2.32 2.69
CA SER A 55 -0.57 2.74 2.47
C SER A 55 -0.36 4.23 2.74
N ILE A 56 -1.31 5.08 2.33
CA ILE A 56 -1.28 6.52 2.61
C ILE A 56 -1.42 6.81 4.10
N LEU A 57 -2.37 6.16 4.78
CA LEU A 57 -2.55 6.30 6.23
C LEU A 57 -1.33 5.79 7.01
N GLY A 58 -0.70 4.70 6.56
CA GLY A 58 0.56 4.19 7.07
C GLY A 58 1.67 5.23 6.96
N SER A 59 1.84 5.84 5.78
CA SER A 59 2.79 6.94 5.55
C SER A 59 2.56 8.12 6.52
N PHE A 60 1.32 8.60 6.64
CA PHE A 60 1.00 9.71 7.56
C PHE A 60 1.33 9.38 9.01
N ARG A 61 1.03 8.14 9.45
CA ARG A 61 1.32 7.70 10.82
C ARG A 61 2.81 7.61 11.08
N ILE A 62 3.59 7.10 10.12
CA ILE A 62 5.06 7.03 10.23
C ILE A 62 5.67 8.44 10.30
N ILE A 63 5.22 9.36 9.43
CA ILE A 63 5.65 10.76 9.45
C ILE A 63 5.33 11.41 10.80
N SER A 64 4.09 11.28 11.27
CA SER A 64 3.67 11.83 12.56
C SER A 64 4.48 11.29 13.73
N TRP A 65 4.84 10.01 13.73
CA TRP A 65 5.71 9.41 14.75
C TRP A 65 7.15 9.92 14.70
N MET A 66 7.68 10.21 13.50
CA MET A 66 9.00 10.85 13.35
C MET A 66 8.98 12.29 13.86
N GLU A 67 7.92 13.06 13.58
CA GLU A 67 7.76 14.44 14.07
C GLU A 67 7.62 14.51 15.60
N GLN A 68 6.94 13.54 16.20
CA GLN A 68 6.77 13.44 17.64
C GLN A 68 8.00 12.88 18.38
N GLY A 69 9.08 12.53 17.66
CA GLY A 69 10.29 11.92 18.23
C GLY A 69 10.07 10.50 18.80
N LYS A 70 8.92 9.86 18.51
CA LYS A 70 8.62 8.48 18.89
C LYS A 70 9.38 7.47 18.02
N LEU A 71 9.81 7.91 16.84
CA LEU A 71 10.67 7.23 15.88
C LEU A 71 11.88 8.10 15.55
#